data_AF-A0A087UBX8-F1
#
_entry.id   AF-A0A087UBX8-F1
#
_cell.length_a   1.000
_cell.length_b   1.000
_cell.length_c   1.000
_cell.angle_alpha   90.00
_cell.angle_beta   90.00
_cell.angle_gamma   90.00
#
_symmetry.space_group_name_H-M   'P 1'
#
loop_
_entity.id
_entity.type
_entity.pdbx_description
1 polymer ?
#
loop_
_entity_poly.entity_id
_entity_poly.type
_entity_poly.pdbx_seq_one_letter_code
_entity_poly.pdbx_strand_id
1 'polypeptide(L)'
;MEKLGRDVVYHDTDSIIYATNGRNDPPLGNFLGEFTDELEGDVIQTFVSGGPKNYAYQTASGKTYCKVRGFSFNFRNSQLLNFQAIKSLVCSLDQKTVIFLHNPSKIAREPKRRKVINKPETRLYEIVLDKRVIQKDLSTLPFGF
;
A
#
# COMPACT_ATOMS: atom_id res chain seq x y z
N MET A 1 7.43 -17.67 -9.53
CA MET A 1 7.09 -16.45 -10.30
C MET A 1 6.72 -16.74 -11.75
N GLU A 2 7.39 -17.66 -12.46
CA GLU A 2 7.03 -18.02 -13.85
C GLU A 2 5.58 -18.51 -14.02
N LYS A 3 5.03 -19.24 -13.04
CA LYS A 3 3.65 -19.75 -13.12
C LYS A 3 2.56 -18.67 -13.04
N LEU A 4 2.81 -17.57 -12.32
CA LEU A 4 1.81 -16.51 -12.14
C LEU A 4 1.95 -15.42 -13.21
N GLY A 5 3.16 -15.14 -13.71
CA GLY A 5 3.37 -14.26 -14.85
C GLY A 5 2.64 -12.91 -14.71
N ARG A 6 1.60 -12.70 -15.52
CA ARG A 6 0.78 -11.47 -15.55
C ARG A 6 -0.28 -11.39 -14.45
N ASP A 7 -0.56 -12.48 -13.75
CA ASP A 7 -1.54 -12.52 -12.67
C ASP A 7 -1.02 -11.84 -11.39
N VAL A 8 0.30 -11.58 -11.29
CA VAL A 8 0.88 -10.84 -10.17
C VAL A 8 0.60 -9.34 -10.34
N VAL A 9 -0.24 -8.79 -9.47
CA VAL A 9 -0.60 -7.36 -9.48
C VAL A 9 0.38 -6.51 -8.67
N TYR A 10 1.07 -7.11 -7.69
CA TYR A 10 2.07 -6.42 -6.89
C TYR A 10 3.12 -7.37 -6.32
N HIS A 11 4.35 -6.89 -6.19
CA HIS A 11 5.47 -7.61 -5.58
C HIS A 11 6.22 -6.70 -4.60
N ASP A 12 6.56 -7.23 -3.43
CA ASP A 12 7.57 -6.64 -2.52
C ASP A 12 8.67 -7.69 -2.27
N THR A 13 9.49 -7.46 -1.24
CA THR A 13 10.70 -8.22 -0.93
C THR A 13 10.40 -9.68 -0.60
N ASP A 14 9.30 -9.91 0.10
CA ASP A 14 8.90 -11.19 0.71
C ASP A 14 7.40 -11.51 0.53
N SER A 15 6.66 -10.66 -0.20
CA SER A 15 5.22 -10.79 -0.41
C SER A 15 4.83 -10.54 -1.85
N ILE A 16 3.78 -11.22 -2.29
CA ILE A 16 3.17 -11.06 -3.62
C ILE A 16 1.66 -10.90 -3.46
N ILE A 17 1.07 -10.07 -4.29
CA ILE A 17 -0.39 -10.00 -4.44
C ILE A 17 -0.69 -10.40 -5.88
N TYR A 18 -1.60 -11.34 -6.04
CA TYR A 18 -1.92 -11.91 -7.34
C TYR A 18 -3.43 -12.13 -7.50
N ALA A 19 -3.88 -12.18 -8.75
CA ALA A 19 -5.24 -12.56 -9.10
C ALA A 19 -5.33 -14.09 -9.15
N THR A 20 -6.06 -14.67 -8.20
CA THR A 20 -6.31 -16.12 -8.19
C THR A 20 -7.36 -16.50 -9.24
N ASN A 21 -7.13 -17.61 -9.93
CA ASN A 21 -8.13 -18.29 -10.77
C ASN A 21 -8.53 -19.67 -10.19
N GLY A 22 -8.16 -19.93 -8.92
CA GLY A 22 -8.37 -21.20 -8.22
C GLY A 22 -7.48 -22.36 -8.68
N ARG A 23 -6.61 -22.14 -9.67
CA ARG A 23 -5.67 -23.16 -10.21
C ARG A 23 -4.21 -22.68 -10.23
N ASN A 24 -3.99 -21.37 -10.13
CA ASN A 24 -2.68 -20.72 -10.18
C ASN A 24 -2.10 -20.43 -8.78
N ASP A 25 -2.79 -20.82 -7.71
CA ASP A 25 -2.35 -20.56 -6.34
C ASP A 25 -1.01 -21.26 -6.05
N PRO A 26 -0.01 -20.53 -5.53
CA PRO A 26 1.27 -21.13 -5.16
C PRO A 26 1.07 -22.11 -4.00
N PRO A 27 1.88 -23.18 -3.94
CA PRO A 27 1.81 -24.12 -2.82
C PRO A 27 2.15 -23.39 -1.52
N LEU A 28 1.28 -23.55 -0.53
CA LEU A 28 1.45 -22.99 0.80
C LEU A 28 2.29 -23.94 1.66
N GLY A 29 3.06 -23.36 2.57
CA GLY A 29 3.90 -24.12 3.49
C GLY A 29 4.37 -23.31 4.69
N ASN A 30 4.99 -24.01 5.64
CA ASN A 30 5.41 -23.47 6.94
C ASN A 30 6.95 -23.41 7.10
N PHE A 31 7.70 -23.80 6.07
CA PHE A 31 9.15 -23.80 6.07
C PHE A 31 9.74 -22.54 5.43
N LEU A 32 11.02 -22.28 5.71
CA LEU A 32 11.72 -21.11 5.19
C LEU A 32 11.78 -21.15 3.65
N GLY A 33 11.27 -20.09 3.02
CA GLY A 33 11.21 -19.97 1.56
C GLY A 33 9.91 -20.46 0.93
N GLU A 34 8.98 -21.00 1.73
CA GLU A 34 7.63 -21.32 1.29
C GLU A 34 6.70 -20.11 1.41
N PHE A 35 5.63 -20.10 0.61
CA PHE A 35 4.60 -19.07 0.72
C PHE A 35 3.66 -19.40 1.89
N THR A 36 3.34 -18.41 2.70
CA THR A 36 2.34 -18.51 3.75
C THR A 36 1.17 -17.59 3.39
N ASP A 37 -0.05 -18.03 3.70
CA ASP A 37 -1.25 -17.22 3.48
C ASP A 37 -1.39 -16.15 4.57
N GLU A 38 -1.17 -14.88 4.20
CA GLU A 38 -1.30 -13.72 5.09
C GLU A 38 -2.76 -13.33 5.39
N LEU A 39 -3.72 -13.81 4.59
CA LEU A 39 -5.12 -13.40 4.68
C LEU A 39 -5.98 -14.42 5.42
N GLU A 40 -5.40 -15.51 5.91
CA GLU A 40 -6.08 -16.57 6.67
C GLU A 40 -7.32 -17.11 5.93
N GLY A 41 -7.22 -17.30 4.61
CA GLY A 41 -8.30 -17.75 3.74
C GLY A 41 -9.24 -16.67 3.22
N ASP A 42 -9.03 -15.40 3.58
CA ASP A 42 -9.77 -14.27 3.01
C ASP A 42 -9.21 -13.84 1.65
N VAL A 43 -10.05 -13.24 0.81
CA VAL A 43 -9.69 -12.89 -0.57
C VAL A 43 -9.77 -11.38 -0.76
N ILE A 44 -8.74 -10.79 -1.35
CA ILE A 44 -8.77 -9.37 -1.74
C ILE A 44 -9.74 -9.19 -2.91
N GLN A 45 -10.81 -8.41 -2.70
CA GLN A 45 -11.76 -8.05 -3.75
C GLN A 45 -11.35 -6.80 -4.51
N THR A 46 -10.73 -5.84 -3.82
CA THR A 46 -10.27 -4.61 -4.46
C THR A 46 -8.87 -4.29 -3.99
N PHE A 47 -7.96 -4.18 -4.94
CA PHE A 47 -6.58 -3.76 -4.71
C PHE A 47 -6.34 -2.42 -5.39
N VAL A 48 -5.64 -1.53 -4.70
CA VAL A 48 -5.26 -0.20 -5.19
C VAL A 48 -3.78 0.00 -4.92
N SER A 49 -3.01 0.36 -5.95
CA SER A 49 -1.60 0.72 -5.82
C SER A 49 -1.37 2.17 -6.20
N GLY A 50 -0.75 2.92 -5.29
CA GLY A 50 -0.19 4.25 -5.54
C GLY A 50 1.33 4.21 -5.72
N GLY A 51 1.92 3.05 -6.02
CA GLY A 51 3.35 2.86 -6.24
C GLY A 51 4.05 1.95 -5.22
N PRO A 52 5.40 1.90 -5.24
CA PRO A 52 6.18 1.04 -4.34
C PRO A 52 5.94 1.37 -2.87
N LYS A 53 5.53 0.37 -2.08
CA LYS A 53 5.22 0.47 -0.64
C LYS A 53 4.12 1.50 -0.33
N ASN A 54 3.25 1.75 -1.30
CA ASN A 54 2.07 2.59 -1.23
C ASN A 54 0.88 1.85 -1.87
N TYR A 55 0.14 1.09 -1.09
CA TYR A 55 -1.00 0.31 -1.57
C TYR A 55 -2.08 0.18 -0.50
N ALA A 56 -3.29 -0.12 -0.94
CA ALA A 56 -4.42 -0.39 -0.08
C ALA A 56 -5.26 -1.51 -0.67
N TYR A 57 -5.91 -2.31 0.17
CA TYR A 57 -6.82 -3.34 -0.28
C TYR A 57 -8.03 -3.48 0.63
N GLN A 58 -9.09 -4.02 0.06
CA GLN A 58 -10.29 -4.45 0.75
C GLN A 58 -10.53 -5.93 0.47
N THR A 59 -10.77 -6.70 1.52
CA THR A 59 -11.06 -8.13 1.43
C THR A 59 -12.55 -8.41 1.32
N ALA A 60 -12.91 -9.64 0.96
CA ALA A 60 -14.29 -10.11 0.83
C ALA A 60 -15.03 -10.08 2.18
N SER A 61 -14.32 -10.29 3.29
CA SER A 61 -14.90 -10.11 4.63
C SER A 61 -15.14 -8.64 5.02
N GLY A 62 -14.72 -7.69 4.18
CA GLY A 62 -14.86 -6.26 4.40
C GLY A 62 -13.70 -5.62 5.17
N LYS A 63 -12.65 -6.37 5.53
CA LYS A 63 -11.44 -5.81 6.15
C LYS A 63 -10.74 -4.90 5.16
N THR A 64 -10.27 -3.75 5.64
CA THR A 64 -9.48 -2.81 4.83
C THR A 64 -8.08 -2.70 5.41
N TYR A 65 -7.10 -2.62 4.51
CA TYR A 65 -5.70 -2.45 4.88
C TYR A 65 -5.08 -1.36 4.03
N CYS A 66 -4.19 -0.58 4.63
CA CYS A 66 -3.47 0.50 3.97
C CYS A 66 -2.00 0.46 4.36
N LYS A 67 -1.13 0.43 3.36
CA LYS A 67 0.32 0.52 3.51
C LYS A 67 0.81 1.78 2.82
N VAL A 68 1.31 2.73 3.61
CA VAL A 68 1.95 3.93 3.07
C VAL A 68 3.27 4.16 3.77
N ARG A 69 4.38 3.93 3.05
CA ARG A 69 5.73 4.14 3.60
C ARG A 69 5.94 5.61 3.95
N GLY A 70 6.58 5.85 5.10
CA GLY A 70 6.91 7.20 5.56
C GLY A 70 5.82 7.88 6.38
N PHE A 71 4.68 7.23 6.59
CA PHE A 71 3.61 7.72 7.46
C PHE A 71 3.39 6.74 8.61
N SER A 72 3.14 7.30 9.80
CA SER A 72 2.70 6.52 10.94
C SER A 72 1.19 6.41 10.92
N PHE A 73 0.65 5.19 10.91
CA PHE A 73 -0.77 4.93 11.07
C PHE A 73 -1.14 5.02 12.56
N ASN A 74 -1.44 6.23 13.01
CA ASN A 74 -2.17 6.44 14.26
C ASN A 74 -3.67 6.59 13.95
N PHE A 75 -4.54 6.54 14.96
CA PHE A 75 -5.99 6.63 14.77
C PHE A 75 -6.44 7.84 13.93
N ARG A 76 -5.86 9.03 14.16
CA ARG A 76 -6.19 10.24 13.39
C ARG A 76 -5.75 10.13 11.93
N ASN A 77 -4.53 9.65 11.72
CA ASN A 77 -3.97 9.47 10.40
C ASN A 77 -4.72 8.37 9.62
N SER A 78 -5.17 7.30 10.27
CA SER A 78 -5.95 6.24 9.63
C SER A 78 -7.37 6.69 9.26
N GLN A 79 -7.92 7.71 9.91
CA GLN A 79 -9.19 8.31 9.49
C GLN A 79 -9.06 9.09 8.19
N LEU A 80 -7.93 9.79 7.99
CA LEU A 80 -7.66 10.58 6.79
C LEU A 80 -7.10 9.74 5.64
N LEU A 81 -6.12 8.88 5.95
CA LEU A 81 -5.43 8.01 5.02
C LEU A 81 -5.99 6.60 5.15
N ASN A 82 -7.17 6.40 4.57
CA ASN A 82 -7.88 5.12 4.54
C ASN A 82 -8.02 4.59 3.11
N PHE A 83 -8.59 3.39 2.98
CA PHE A 83 -8.75 2.71 1.70
C PHE A 83 -9.55 3.55 0.69
N GLN A 84 -10.63 4.21 1.14
CA GLN A 84 -11.47 5.05 0.27
C GLN A 84 -10.71 6.30 -0.18
N ALA A 85 -9.92 6.92 0.70
CA ALA A 85 -9.11 8.07 0.37
C ALA A 85 -8.04 7.72 -0.69
N ILE A 86 -7.30 6.62 -0.50
CA ILE A 86 -6.29 6.16 -1.46
C ILE A 86 -6.95 5.76 -2.79
N LYS A 87 -8.06 5.03 -2.75
CA LYS A 87 -8.83 4.66 -3.95
C LYS A 87 -9.28 5.88 -4.73
N SER A 88 -9.86 6.87 -4.05
CA SER A 88 -10.32 8.12 -4.66
C SER A 88 -9.16 8.84 -5.35
N LEU A 89 -8.01 8.96 -4.67
CA LEU A 89 -6.81 9.60 -5.23
C LEU A 89 -6.24 8.88 -6.45
N VAL A 90 -6.23 7.54 -6.47
CA VAL A 90 -5.76 6.78 -7.64
C VAL A 90 -6.75 6.92 -8.81
N CYS A 91 -8.06 6.84 -8.53
CA CYS A 91 -9.10 6.88 -9.56
C CYS A 91 -9.33 8.27 -10.14
N SER A 92 -9.11 9.34 -9.36
CA SER A 92 -9.34 10.71 -9.83
C SER A 92 -8.37 11.14 -10.92
N LEU A 93 -7.25 10.42 -11.12
CA LEU A 93 -6.15 10.72 -12.07
C LEU A 93 -5.56 12.13 -11.90
N ASP A 94 -6.02 12.89 -10.92
CA ASP A 94 -5.56 14.23 -10.59
C ASP A 94 -4.41 14.12 -9.60
N GLN A 95 -3.21 14.04 -10.17
CA GLN A 95 -1.95 13.92 -9.42
C GLN A 95 -1.69 15.08 -8.46
N LYS A 96 -2.48 16.16 -8.51
CA LYS A 96 -2.32 17.33 -7.63
C LYS A 96 -3.03 17.19 -6.28
N THR A 97 -3.85 16.17 -6.09
CA THR A 97 -4.61 16.03 -4.84
C THR A 97 -3.69 15.55 -3.72
N VAL A 98 -3.60 16.33 -2.65
CA VAL A 98 -2.76 16.06 -1.48
C VAL A 98 -3.60 15.87 -0.21
N ILE A 99 -3.20 14.93 0.65
CA ILE A 99 -3.78 14.74 1.98
C ILE A 99 -2.83 15.32 3.02
N PHE A 100 -3.33 16.23 3.85
CA PHE A 100 -2.59 16.81 4.96
C PHE A 100 -2.77 15.94 6.21
N LEU A 101 -1.67 15.39 6.73
CA LEU A 101 -1.65 14.65 7.98
C LEU A 101 -0.97 15.48 9.06
N HIS A 102 -1.77 16.03 9.98
CA HIS A 102 -1.28 16.78 11.13
C HIS A 102 -1.24 15.90 12.38
N ASN A 103 -0.04 15.70 12.92
CA ASN A 103 0.19 15.02 14.18
C ASN A 103 0.70 16.04 15.22
N PRO A 104 -0.10 16.42 16.22
CA PRO A 104 0.30 17.44 17.20
C PRO A 104 1.38 16.96 18.18
N SER A 105 1.52 15.65 18.38
CA SER A 105 2.36 15.07 19.43
C SER A 105 3.24 13.95 18.89
N LYS A 106 4.09 14.25 17.91
CA LYS A 106 5.07 13.28 17.42
C LYS A 106 6.25 13.18 18.39
N ILE A 107 6.52 11.95 18.82
CA ILE A 107 7.71 11.60 19.59
C ILE A 107 8.94 11.77 18.69
N ALA A 108 9.88 12.61 19.11
CA ALA A 108 11.13 12.88 18.43
C ALA A 108 12.31 12.83 19.41
N ARG A 109 13.45 12.31 18.95
CA ARG A 109 14.70 12.34 19.70
C ARG A 109 15.48 13.59 19.33
N GLU A 110 15.94 14.33 20.33
CA GLU A 110 16.83 15.47 20.19
C GLU A 110 18.26 15.02 20.53
N PRO A 111 19.12 14.71 19.54
CA PRO A 111 20.40 14.04 19.78
C PRO A 111 21.35 14.88 20.64
N LYS A 112 21.39 16.20 20.39
CA LYS A 112 22.28 17.14 21.08
C LYS A 112 22.00 17.21 22.58
N ARG A 113 20.74 17.11 22.98
CA ARG A 113 20.32 17.17 24.39
C ARG A 113 20.05 15.78 24.99
N ARG A 114 20.17 14.72 24.18
CA ARG A 114 19.83 13.33 24.53
C ARG A 114 18.44 13.20 25.18
N LYS A 115 17.47 13.98 24.68
CA LYS A 115 16.09 14.02 25.19
C LYS A 115 15.10 13.48 24.18
N VAL A 116 14.01 12.92 24.70
CA VAL A 116 12.81 12.60 23.93
C VAL A 116 11.80 13.71 24.17
N ILE A 117 11.31 14.31 23.09
CA ILE A 117 10.36 15.41 23.13
C ILE A 117 9.15 15.09 22.24
N ASN A 118 8.00 15.67 22.57
CA ASN A 118 6.86 15.71 21.67
C ASN A 118 6.90 17.01 20.89
N LYS A 119 6.76 16.92 19.56
CA LYS A 119 6.65 18.09 18.69
C LYS A 119 5.52 17.90 17.67
N PRO A 120 4.84 18.98 17.25
CA PRO A 120 3.92 18.90 16.13
C PRO A 120 4.67 18.58 14.84
N GLU A 121 4.06 17.78 13.98
CA GLU A 121 4.53 17.48 12.63
C GLU A 121 3.34 17.51 11.67
N THR A 122 3.52 18.15 10.52
CA THR A 122 2.60 18.04 9.40
C THR A 122 3.32 17.31 8.27
N ARG A 123 2.70 16.29 7.70
CA ARG A 123 3.16 15.59 6.50
C ARG A 123 2.12 15.71 5.39
N LEU A 124 2.60 15.75 4.16
CA LEU A 124 1.78 15.77 2.96
C LEU A 124 1.88 14.42 2.29
N TYR A 125 0.75 13.75 2.10
CA TYR A 125 0.66 12.56 1.29
C TYR A 125 0.20 12.94 -0.12
N GLU A 126 0.93 12.43 -1.10
CA GLU A 126 0.69 12.58 -2.53
C GLU A 126 0.92 11.23 -3.20
N ILE A 127 0.15 10.94 -4.26
CA ILE A 127 0.37 9.75 -5.07
C ILE A 127 1.44 10.05 -6.10
N VAL A 128 2.54 9.32 -6.02
CA VAL A 128 3.69 9.48 -6.91
C VAL A 128 3.85 8.19 -7.73
N LEU A 129 3.50 8.28 -9.01
CA LEU A 129 3.53 7.15 -9.97
C LEU A 129 4.55 7.38 -11.11
N ASP A 130 5.68 8.01 -10.82
CA ASP A 130 6.67 8.47 -11.81
C ASP A 130 7.29 7.36 -12.69
N LYS A 131 7.18 6.10 -12.26
CA LYS A 131 7.82 4.95 -12.92
C LYS A 131 6.88 4.11 -13.77
N ARG A 132 5.58 4.44 -13.79
CA ARG A 132 4.56 3.69 -14.52
C ARG A 132 3.58 4.62 -15.22
N VAL A 133 3.13 4.22 -16.41
CA VAL A 133 2.09 4.92 -17.16
C VAL A 133 0.76 4.24 -16.89
N ILE A 134 -0.20 4.99 -16.33
CA ILE A 134 -1.58 4.53 -16.15
C ILE A 134 -2.29 4.63 -17.50
N GLN A 135 -2.83 3.51 -17.98
CA GLN A 135 -3.65 3.45 -19.18
C GLN A 135 -5.11 3.84 -18.89
N LYS A 136 -5.91 4.05 -19.94
CA LYS A 136 -7.34 4.43 -19.80
C LYS A 136 -8.18 3.37 -19.08
N ASP A 137 -7.75 2.12 -19.10
CA ASP A 137 -8.37 0.99 -18.41
C ASP A 137 -7.84 0.80 -16.97
N LEU A 138 -7.05 1.76 -16.47
CA LEU A 138 -6.36 1.72 -15.17
C LEU A 138 -5.27 0.64 -15.06
N SER A 139 -4.95 -0.06 -16.14
CA SER A 139 -3.74 -0.90 -16.18
C SER A 139 -2.49 -0.02 -16.11
N THR A 140 -1.37 -0.57 -15.67
CA THR A 140 -0.11 0.19 -15.58
C THR A 140 1.01 -0.50 -16.34
N LEU A 141 1.71 0.26 -17.18
CA LEU A 141 2.92 -0.19 -17.85
C LEU A 141 4.17 0.43 -17.24
N PRO A 142 5.30 -0.29 -17.17
CA PRO A 142 6.58 0.30 -16.82
C PRO A 142 6.97 1.36 -17.87
N PHE A 143 7.66 2.41 -17.43
CA PHE A 143 8.19 3.43 -18.32
C PHE A 143 9.21 2.82 -19.31
N GLY A 144 9.03 3.05 -20.62
CA GLY A 144 9.95 2.59 -21.67
C GLY A 144 9.59 1.28 -22.38
N PHE A 145 8.37 0.77 -22.19
CA PHE A 145 7.76 -0.30 -23.00
C PHE A 145 6.80 0.26 -24.04
#